data_AF-A0A1M7ZDP0-F1
#
_entry.id   AF-A0A1M7ZDP0-F1
#
_cell.length_a   1.000
_cell.length_b   1.000
_cell.length_c   1.000
_cell.angle_alpha   90.00
_cell.angle_beta   90.00
_cell.angle_gamma   90.00
#
_symmetry.space_group_name_H-M   'P 1'
#
loop_
_entity.id
_entity.type
_entity.pdbx_description
1 polymer ?
#
loop_
_entity_poly.entity_id
_entity_poly.type
_entity_poly.pdbx_seq_one_letter_code
_entity_poly.pdbx_strand_id
1 'polypeptide(L)'
;MSTIKRAFSLLLFLLVVLSCSQSIDENDDQIKILFIGNSYTYFNSSPELVKALIQEKFPDQIVETQLISGGGMSLADHWQNEATIQTIRTGDWDYVVLQEQSKLGMAVMIDNDIFFGQTERFYEYARKFDAEITKADSKTVFLMTWSVRDKPQEQAILTHAYTSIAKELKAKLVPVGLVWDELRTNPKIELYADDGGHPSPLGSYLSAVTLYSALMADDPLGLSGNISGHPLSSTGEPSADRDLLIDIPNEEAKLIQEASWKVVHALQDSNDYPDIDQPEPGFSIPVLSKGEPMELKNMIGKWYGTSTYGSDYLGQIMEIKAIDGKPQASLSFYSAHVQDQMRVDNAVIKDDQLILTLYDSLRTLNSTVRISLSGGKMEGILESSGNLQMYKHLYFSKESSPNEIDLSEIELLMESYQSNILKEGYIKASLEHYEQYSKLIGEPYKPDEFYLNAVGYNFLREDKVKDALNAFELAMVYYPMSVNAYDSYAEALIVDGRTDEALEVYTRAYELAKKTGYENLAYIEENLNKLKNNIAVDLEGEATPPPPPPPSQ
;
A
#
# COMPACT_ATOMS: atom_id res chain seq x y z
N MET A 1 68.13 58.15 41.92
CA MET A 1 67.25 58.61 43.01
C MET A 1 65.82 58.57 42.48
N SER A 2 65.00 57.64 42.97
CA SER A 2 63.81 57.97 43.80
C SER A 2 62.78 58.75 42.98
N THR A 3 61.59 58.28 42.59
CA THR A 3 60.65 57.37 43.27
C THR A 3 59.47 57.10 42.31
N ILE A 4 59.30 55.83 41.93
CA ILE A 4 58.06 55.06 42.11
C ILE A 4 56.77 55.69 41.53
N LYS A 5 56.31 55.32 40.33
CA LYS A 5 55.65 54.02 40.00
C LYS A 5 54.56 53.60 41.00
N ARG A 6 53.60 54.45 41.33
CA ARG A 6 52.33 54.07 41.97
C ARG A 6 51.23 55.06 41.60
N ALA A 7 50.51 54.81 40.51
CA ALA A 7 49.16 55.38 40.30
C ALA A 7 48.46 54.87 39.01
N PHE A 8 49.19 54.34 38.02
CA PHE A 8 48.60 53.96 36.72
C PHE A 8 48.75 52.47 36.37
N SER A 9 48.68 51.60 37.37
CA SER A 9 48.58 50.13 37.16
C SER A 9 47.52 49.47 38.04
N LEU A 10 46.63 50.24 38.66
CA LEU A 10 45.53 49.72 39.48
C LEU A 10 44.12 50.00 38.91
N LEU A 11 44.02 50.58 37.71
CA LEU A 11 42.76 50.74 36.98
C LEU A 11 42.75 50.02 35.61
N LEU A 12 43.71 49.12 35.39
CA LEU A 12 43.75 48.21 34.24
C LEU A 12 43.96 46.75 34.70
N PHE A 13 43.59 46.46 35.94
CA PHE A 13 43.58 45.12 36.56
C PHE A 13 42.26 44.88 37.31
N LEU A 14 41.19 45.55 36.87
CA LEU A 14 39.82 45.36 37.37
C LEU A 14 38.80 45.28 36.23
N LEU A 15 39.22 44.71 35.08
CA LEU A 15 38.36 44.50 33.91
C LEU A 15 38.77 43.26 33.08
N VAL A 16 39.43 42.27 33.71
CA VAL A 16 39.81 40.98 33.09
C VAL A 16 39.45 39.79 33.99
N VAL A 17 38.44 39.96 34.86
CA VAL A 17 37.83 38.83 35.58
C VAL A 17 36.30 39.03 35.62
N LEU A 18 35.72 39.28 34.45
CA LEU A 18 34.37 38.80 34.17
C LEU A 18 34.60 37.55 33.35
N SER A 19 34.59 36.46 34.10
CA SER A 19 34.71 35.09 33.66
C SER A 19 34.02 34.88 32.32
N CYS A 20 34.71 34.18 31.43
CA CYS A 20 34.05 33.19 30.59
C CYS A 20 33.16 32.32 31.50
N SER A 21 31.92 32.71 31.72
CA SER A 21 30.86 31.73 31.57
C SER A 21 30.70 31.61 30.07
N GLN A 22 31.37 30.63 29.48
CA GLN A 22 30.67 29.91 28.42
C GLN A 22 29.33 29.54 29.07
N SER A 23 28.23 30.04 28.54
CA SER A 23 26.99 29.30 28.66
C SER A 23 27.36 27.92 28.14
N ILE A 24 27.45 26.96 29.06
CA ILE A 24 27.26 25.57 28.69
C ILE A 24 25.81 25.60 28.21
N ASP A 25 25.62 25.66 26.89
CA ASP A 25 24.31 25.39 26.33
C ASP A 25 24.00 23.96 26.76
N GLU A 26 23.15 23.80 27.77
CA GLU A 26 22.60 22.52 28.26
C GLU A 26 21.69 21.85 27.21
N ASN A 27 21.89 22.13 25.91
CA ASN A 27 20.98 21.75 24.83
C ASN A 27 21.63 20.81 23.80
N ASP A 28 22.79 20.20 24.13
CA ASP A 28 23.51 19.23 23.27
C ASP A 28 23.17 17.76 23.61
N ASP A 29 22.17 17.53 24.48
CA ASP A 29 21.88 16.22 25.09
C ASP A 29 20.61 15.53 24.52
N GLN A 30 20.08 16.02 23.40
CA GLN A 30 18.93 15.41 22.72
C GLN A 30 19.26 14.97 21.29
N ILE A 31 18.99 13.71 20.96
CA ILE A 31 19.01 13.18 19.60
C ILE A 31 17.57 13.12 19.06
N LYS A 32 17.31 13.81 17.95
CA LYS A 32 15.99 13.84 17.30
C LYS A 32 16.04 13.16 15.93
N ILE A 33 15.22 12.14 15.74
CA ILE A 33 15.17 11.35 14.50
C ILE A 33 13.74 11.34 13.94
N LEU A 34 13.56 11.90 12.74
CA LEU A 34 12.32 11.78 11.99
C LEU A 34 12.44 10.62 11.00
N PHE A 35 11.45 9.74 11.00
CA PHE A 35 11.29 8.67 10.02
C PHE A 35 10.16 9.02 9.05
N ILE A 36 10.42 8.91 7.75
CA ILE A 36 9.43 9.05 6.69
C ILE A 36 9.43 7.74 5.91
N GLY A 37 8.34 6.97 5.98
CA GLY A 37 8.31 5.62 5.44
C GLY A 37 6.91 5.01 5.38
N ASN A 38 6.84 3.69 5.49
CA ASN A 38 5.59 2.92 5.41
C ASN A 38 5.66 1.70 6.34
N SER A 39 4.97 0.62 5.97
CA SER A 39 4.90 -0.63 6.75
C SER A 39 6.25 -1.26 7.04
N TYR A 40 7.27 -1.03 6.22
CA TYR A 40 8.62 -1.53 6.51
C TYR A 40 9.26 -0.82 7.71
N THR A 41 8.73 0.34 8.09
CA THR A 41 9.22 1.13 9.23
C THR A 41 8.30 1.00 10.46
N TYR A 42 6.96 1.07 10.32
CA TYR A 42 6.06 0.98 11.48
C TYR A 42 5.91 -0.45 12.04
N PHE A 43 6.18 -1.50 11.25
CA PHE A 43 6.09 -2.87 11.77
C PHE A 43 7.04 -3.06 12.96
N ASN A 44 6.50 -3.66 14.02
CA ASN A 44 7.14 -3.83 15.33
C ASN A 44 7.70 -2.52 15.92
N SER A 45 7.16 -1.36 15.52
CA SER A 45 7.51 -0.03 16.03
C SER A 45 9.01 0.29 15.93
N SER A 46 9.62 0.02 14.76
CA SER A 46 11.08 0.12 14.57
C SER A 46 11.72 1.43 15.05
N PRO A 47 11.11 2.63 14.89
CA PRO A 47 11.64 3.86 15.49
C PRO A 47 11.80 3.81 17.01
N GLU A 48 10.84 3.22 17.73
CA GLU A 48 10.93 3.06 19.19
C GLU A 48 11.94 1.98 19.58
N LEU A 49 12.19 0.98 18.72
CA LEU A 49 13.31 0.06 18.90
C LEU A 49 14.66 0.78 18.83
N VAL A 50 14.86 1.63 17.81
CA VAL A 50 16.10 2.44 17.66
C VAL A 50 16.30 3.32 18.89
N LYS A 51 15.24 4.02 19.32
CA LYS A 51 15.26 4.86 20.53
C LYS A 51 15.70 4.08 21.76
N ALA A 52 15.11 2.91 22.01
CA ALA A 52 15.46 2.07 23.14
C ALA A 52 16.92 1.57 23.08
N LEU A 53 17.41 1.18 21.90
CA LEU A 53 18.80 0.74 21.71
C LEU A 53 19.81 1.88 22.00
N ILE A 54 19.53 3.10 21.53
CA ILE A 54 20.36 4.27 21.82
C ILE A 54 20.36 4.54 23.34
N GLN A 55 19.19 4.54 23.98
CA GLN A 55 19.07 4.79 25.42
C GLN A 55 19.69 3.69 26.29
N GLU A 56 19.73 2.45 25.81
CA GLU A 56 20.42 1.37 26.53
C GLU A 56 21.93 1.61 26.58
N LYS A 57 22.53 2.03 25.46
CA LYS A 57 23.98 2.34 25.41
C LYS A 57 24.31 3.67 26.07
N PHE A 58 23.45 4.66 25.89
CA PHE A 58 23.63 6.04 26.33
C PHE A 58 22.45 6.45 27.23
N PRO A 59 22.42 5.98 28.50
CA PRO A 59 21.27 6.16 29.40
C PRO A 59 20.95 7.60 29.77
N ASP A 60 21.94 8.50 29.64
CA ASP A 60 21.76 9.93 29.91
C ASP A 60 21.27 10.71 28.67
N GLN A 61 21.29 10.10 27.48
CA GLN A 61 20.87 10.74 26.24
C GLN A 61 19.33 10.79 26.13
N ILE A 62 18.79 11.97 25.87
CA ILE A 62 17.37 12.11 25.50
C ILE A 62 17.24 11.76 24.02
N VAL A 63 16.34 10.84 23.68
CA VAL A 63 16.11 10.42 22.29
C VAL A 63 14.65 10.61 21.95
N GLU A 64 14.39 11.41 20.92
CA GLU A 64 13.07 11.66 20.37
C GLU A 64 12.98 11.08 18.97
N THR A 65 11.94 10.29 18.73
CA THR A 65 11.64 9.72 17.43
C THR A 65 10.23 10.07 17.03
N GLN A 66 10.04 10.42 15.77
CA GLN A 66 8.72 10.58 15.16
C GLN A 66 8.66 9.78 13.87
N LEU A 67 7.52 9.16 13.59
CA LEU A 67 7.25 8.49 12.32
C LEU A 67 6.12 9.21 11.60
N ILE A 68 6.32 9.45 10.30
CA ILE A 68 5.26 9.80 9.36
C ILE A 68 5.17 8.64 8.36
N SER A 69 4.07 7.89 8.41
CA SER A 69 3.89 6.71 7.56
C SER A 69 2.46 6.48 7.09
N GLY A 70 2.32 5.59 6.13
CA GLY A 70 1.07 4.98 5.72
C GLY A 70 1.35 3.73 4.90
N GLY A 71 0.42 2.77 4.91
CA GLY A 71 0.59 1.49 4.20
C GLY A 71 0.93 1.71 2.72
N GLY A 72 2.05 1.14 2.27
CA GLY A 72 2.48 1.20 0.87
C GLY A 72 2.89 2.57 0.32
N MET A 73 2.95 3.63 1.15
CA MET A 73 3.30 4.98 0.68
C MET A 73 4.70 5.05 0.09
N SER A 74 4.83 5.78 -1.03
CA SER A 74 6.10 6.18 -1.63
C SER A 74 6.58 7.54 -1.10
N LEU A 75 7.85 7.91 -1.33
CA LEU A 75 8.30 9.27 -1.02
C LEU A 75 7.50 10.32 -1.79
N ALA A 76 7.06 9.99 -3.02
CA ALA A 76 6.22 10.87 -3.79
C ALA A 76 4.88 11.18 -3.10
N ASP A 77 4.27 10.18 -2.46
CA ASP A 77 3.01 10.34 -1.75
C ASP A 77 3.20 11.20 -0.49
N HIS A 78 4.30 10.97 0.25
CA HIS A 78 4.68 11.79 1.40
C HIS A 78 4.93 13.25 1.04
N TRP A 79 5.54 13.51 -0.12
CA TRP A 79 5.82 14.86 -0.60
C TRP A 79 4.55 15.66 -0.91
N GLN A 80 3.45 15.00 -1.31
CA GLN A 80 2.18 15.70 -1.54
C GLN A 80 1.53 16.19 -0.24
N ASN A 81 1.97 15.66 0.92
CA ASN A 81 1.48 16.10 2.21
C ASN A 81 2.35 17.25 2.76
N GLU A 82 1.82 18.48 2.67
CA GLU A 82 2.51 19.67 3.19
C GLU A 82 2.85 19.54 4.69
N ALA A 83 2.07 18.81 5.49
CA ALA A 83 2.37 18.59 6.90
C ALA A 83 3.69 17.82 7.12
N THR A 84 4.04 16.91 6.21
CA THR A 84 5.34 16.21 6.23
C THR A 84 6.48 17.21 6.05
N ILE A 85 6.36 18.11 5.07
CA ILE A 85 7.39 19.12 4.79
C ILE A 85 7.52 20.13 5.92
N GLN A 86 6.40 20.54 6.53
CA GLN A 86 6.43 21.41 7.70
C GLN A 86 7.09 20.74 8.90
N THR A 87 6.80 19.46 9.16
CA THR A 87 7.46 18.69 10.24
C THR A 87 8.97 18.65 10.07
N ILE A 88 9.47 18.47 8.84
CA ILE A 88 10.91 18.54 8.56
C ILE A 88 11.47 19.93 8.91
N ARG A 89 10.82 20.99 8.40
CA ARG A 89 11.32 22.37 8.51
C ARG A 89 11.35 22.91 9.94
N THR A 90 10.46 22.46 10.81
CA THR A 90 10.27 23.04 12.15
C THR A 90 10.70 22.12 13.29
N GLY A 91 11.15 20.91 12.98
CA GLY A 91 11.40 19.89 14.00
C GLY A 91 12.82 19.87 14.55
N ASP A 92 13.75 20.67 14.00
CA ASP A 92 15.17 20.71 14.41
C ASP A 92 15.79 19.30 14.53
N TRP A 93 15.58 18.48 13.50
CA TRP A 93 15.99 17.07 13.52
C TRP A 93 17.50 16.92 13.32
N ASP A 94 18.13 16.00 14.03
CA ASP A 94 19.51 15.59 13.71
C ASP A 94 19.54 14.76 12.44
N TYR A 95 18.57 13.85 12.31
CA TYR A 95 18.46 12.89 11.23
C TYR A 95 17.03 12.82 10.70
N VAL A 96 16.90 12.85 9.39
CA VAL A 96 15.65 12.51 8.69
C VAL A 96 15.89 11.26 7.85
N VAL A 97 15.29 10.15 8.28
CA VAL A 97 15.40 8.83 7.68
C VAL A 97 14.32 8.66 6.62
N LEU A 98 14.75 8.52 5.37
CA LEU A 98 13.90 8.33 4.19
C LEU A 98 13.89 6.85 3.80
N GLN A 99 12.70 6.28 3.77
CA GLN A 99 12.43 4.93 3.28
C GLN A 99 11.44 4.99 2.12
N GLU A 100 11.85 4.48 0.94
CA GLU A 100 10.99 4.38 -0.23
C GLU A 100 10.20 3.06 -0.24
N GLN A 101 9.08 3.03 -0.96
CA GLN A 101 8.25 1.86 -1.22
C GLN A 101 9.08 0.68 -1.76
N SER A 102 8.67 -0.55 -1.43
CA SER A 102 9.45 -1.79 -1.64
C SER A 102 9.83 -2.11 -3.10
N LYS A 103 9.18 -1.47 -4.08
CA LYS A 103 9.46 -1.50 -5.52
C LYS A 103 9.82 -0.12 -6.09
N LEU A 104 10.35 0.77 -5.25
CA LEU A 104 10.86 2.10 -5.60
C LEU A 104 9.80 3.06 -6.17
N GLY A 105 8.53 2.86 -5.80
CA GLY A 105 7.43 3.77 -6.13
C GLY A 105 6.98 3.75 -7.60
N MET A 106 7.52 2.85 -8.42
CA MET A 106 7.14 2.67 -9.83
C MET A 106 7.24 1.21 -10.24
N ALA A 107 6.45 0.34 -9.62
CA ALA A 107 6.39 -1.06 -10.06
C ALA A 107 5.86 -1.19 -11.49
N VAL A 108 6.21 -2.29 -12.15
CA VAL A 108 5.64 -2.72 -13.43
C VAL A 108 4.86 -4.00 -13.19
N MET A 109 3.59 -4.01 -13.61
CA MET A 109 2.75 -5.21 -13.60
C MET A 109 2.63 -5.74 -15.03
N ILE A 110 3.00 -6.99 -15.24
CA ILE A 110 2.74 -7.71 -16.48
C ILE A 110 1.85 -8.88 -16.13
N ASP A 111 0.64 -8.86 -16.67
CA ASP A 111 -0.41 -9.79 -16.28
C ASP A 111 -0.56 -9.77 -14.75
N ASN A 112 -0.30 -10.88 -14.07
CA ASN A 112 -0.44 -10.97 -12.62
C ASN A 112 0.89 -10.81 -11.86
N ASP A 113 2.00 -10.68 -12.59
CA ASP A 113 3.33 -10.57 -12.01
C ASP A 113 3.75 -9.11 -11.81
N ILE A 114 4.37 -8.84 -10.66
CA ILE A 114 4.88 -7.51 -10.30
C ILE A 114 6.41 -7.51 -10.29
N PHE A 115 6.98 -6.52 -10.96
CA PHE A 115 8.41 -6.28 -11.15
C PHE A 115 8.81 -4.88 -10.67
N PHE A 116 10.10 -4.68 -10.44
CA PHE A 116 10.66 -3.32 -10.31
C PHE A 116 10.54 -2.59 -11.64
N GLY A 117 10.09 -1.34 -11.64
CA GLY A 117 10.12 -0.50 -12.84
C GLY A 117 11.24 0.53 -12.78
N GLN A 118 10.93 1.77 -13.15
CA GLN A 118 11.91 2.85 -13.23
C GLN A 118 12.21 3.44 -11.86
N THR A 119 13.43 3.94 -11.66
CA THR A 119 13.88 4.52 -10.38
C THR A 119 13.67 6.02 -10.28
N GLU A 120 13.24 6.68 -11.35
CA GLU A 120 13.45 8.12 -11.47
C GLU A 120 12.52 8.92 -10.58
N ARG A 121 11.34 8.36 -10.27
CA ARG A 121 10.44 8.92 -9.27
C ARG A 121 11.06 8.88 -7.88
N PHE A 122 11.64 7.75 -7.47
CA PHE A 122 12.37 7.66 -6.20
C PHE A 122 13.46 8.73 -6.14
N TYR A 123 14.29 8.85 -7.19
CA TYR A 123 15.36 9.84 -7.24
C TYR A 123 14.86 11.29 -7.23
N GLU A 124 13.79 11.60 -7.96
CA GLU A 124 13.19 12.94 -7.96
C GLU A 124 12.77 13.36 -6.55
N TYR A 125 12.01 12.50 -5.85
CA TYR A 125 11.49 12.85 -4.54
C TYR A 125 12.55 12.77 -3.43
N ALA A 126 13.52 11.87 -3.55
CA ALA A 126 14.71 11.86 -2.70
C ALA A 126 15.46 13.21 -2.75
N ARG A 127 15.71 13.77 -3.94
CA ARG A 127 16.34 15.09 -4.10
C ARG A 127 15.49 16.22 -3.49
N LYS A 128 14.17 16.16 -3.68
CA LYS A 128 13.25 17.16 -3.11
C LYS A 128 13.26 17.15 -1.59
N PHE A 129 13.20 15.97 -0.97
CA PHE A 129 13.32 15.84 0.48
C PHE A 129 14.67 16.30 1.00
N ASP A 130 15.77 15.84 0.39
CA ASP A 130 17.12 16.24 0.78
C ASP A 130 17.29 17.77 0.77
N ALA A 131 16.74 18.45 -0.24
CA ALA A 131 16.78 19.91 -0.30
C ALA A 131 16.06 20.61 0.87
N GLU A 132 14.94 20.05 1.36
CA GLU A 132 14.23 20.60 2.52
C GLU A 132 14.89 20.22 3.85
N ILE A 133 15.41 19.00 3.95
CA ILE A 133 16.12 18.48 5.13
C ILE A 133 17.41 19.29 5.35
N THR A 134 18.21 19.48 4.32
CA THR A 134 19.48 20.24 4.40
C THR A 134 19.24 21.72 4.68
N LYS A 135 18.14 22.30 4.18
CA LYS A 135 17.75 23.68 4.49
C LYS A 135 17.32 23.87 5.94
N ALA A 136 16.87 22.80 6.60
CA ALA A 136 16.55 22.76 8.02
C ALA A 136 17.76 22.40 8.90
N ASP A 137 18.98 22.38 8.34
CA ASP A 137 20.22 21.98 9.02
C ASP A 137 20.22 20.52 9.55
N SER A 138 19.32 19.68 9.04
CA SER A 138 19.22 18.25 9.37
C SER A 138 20.04 17.38 8.40
N LYS A 139 20.35 16.14 8.81
CA LYS A 139 21.06 15.16 7.94
C LYS A 139 20.10 14.19 7.27
N THR A 140 20.17 14.11 5.95
CA THR A 140 19.46 13.09 5.17
C THR A 140 20.08 11.71 5.38
N VAL A 141 19.22 10.73 5.67
CA VAL A 141 19.59 9.32 5.84
C VAL A 141 18.70 8.46 4.96
N PHE A 142 19.29 7.62 4.12
CA PHE A 142 18.55 6.63 3.33
C PHE A 142 18.55 5.27 4.01
N LEU A 143 17.35 4.73 4.25
CA LEU A 143 17.15 3.38 4.77
C LEU A 143 17.01 2.39 3.60
N MET A 144 18.11 1.73 3.22
CA MET A 144 18.10 0.73 2.15
C MET A 144 17.26 -0.47 2.55
N THR A 145 16.14 -0.68 1.87
CA THR A 145 15.24 -1.81 2.13
C THR A 145 15.76 -3.14 1.60
N TRP A 146 15.01 -4.20 1.86
CA TRP A 146 15.29 -5.58 1.46
C TRP A 146 14.33 -6.09 0.39
N SER A 147 14.79 -7.03 -0.43
CA SER A 147 13.94 -7.78 -1.36
C SER A 147 13.06 -8.80 -0.64
N VAL A 148 11.96 -9.21 -1.26
CA VAL A 148 11.08 -10.27 -0.72
C VAL A 148 11.77 -11.64 -0.68
N ARG A 149 11.29 -12.52 0.19
CA ARG A 149 11.84 -13.86 0.48
C ARG A 149 12.08 -14.69 -0.78
N ASP A 150 11.11 -14.69 -1.69
CA ASP A 150 11.12 -15.55 -2.88
C ASP A 150 11.85 -14.93 -4.09
N LYS A 151 12.32 -13.68 -3.97
CA LYS A 151 13.07 -12.98 -5.03
C LYS A 151 14.37 -12.34 -4.50
N PRO A 152 15.28 -13.10 -3.86
CA PRO A 152 16.49 -12.55 -3.26
C PRO A 152 17.41 -11.84 -4.27
N GLN A 153 17.41 -12.27 -5.53
CA GLN A 153 18.16 -11.64 -6.62
C GLN A 153 17.78 -10.17 -6.86
N GLU A 154 16.57 -9.74 -6.46
CA GLU A 154 16.14 -8.36 -6.63
C GLU A 154 16.83 -7.39 -5.66
N GLN A 155 17.55 -7.88 -4.64
CA GLN A 155 18.31 -7.02 -3.73
C GLN A 155 19.33 -6.15 -4.46
N ALA A 156 19.90 -6.64 -5.57
CA ALA A 156 20.81 -5.87 -6.40
C ALA A 156 20.18 -4.57 -6.94
N ILE A 157 18.87 -4.59 -7.25
CA ILE A 157 18.12 -3.42 -7.75
C ILE A 157 17.99 -2.37 -6.66
N LEU A 158 17.56 -2.79 -5.47
CA LEU A 158 17.44 -1.91 -4.30
C LEU A 158 18.80 -1.32 -3.92
N THR A 159 19.83 -2.17 -3.86
CA THR A 159 21.17 -1.76 -3.46
C THR A 159 21.74 -0.75 -4.44
N HIS A 160 21.63 -0.99 -5.75
CA HIS A 160 22.02 -0.01 -6.77
C HIS A 160 21.25 1.31 -6.60
N ALA A 161 19.92 1.24 -6.47
CA ALA A 161 19.09 2.44 -6.42
C ALA A 161 19.43 3.33 -5.22
N TYR A 162 19.41 2.77 -4.01
CA TYR A 162 19.70 3.49 -2.77
C TYR A 162 21.15 4.01 -2.73
N THR A 163 22.10 3.21 -3.21
CA THR A 163 23.51 3.61 -3.22
C THR A 163 23.76 4.78 -4.18
N SER A 164 23.18 4.73 -5.38
CA SER A 164 23.31 5.79 -6.39
C SER A 164 22.79 7.14 -5.87
N ILE A 165 21.59 7.17 -5.27
CA ILE A 165 21.01 8.43 -4.79
C ILE A 165 21.70 8.94 -3.51
N ALA A 166 22.09 8.04 -2.61
CA ALA A 166 22.85 8.44 -1.42
C ALA A 166 24.22 9.03 -1.81
N LYS A 167 24.89 8.44 -2.81
CA LYS A 167 26.14 8.93 -3.38
C LYS A 167 25.99 10.30 -4.03
N GLU A 168 24.94 10.47 -4.84
CA GLU A 168 24.64 11.75 -5.50
C GLU A 168 24.47 12.88 -4.48
N LEU A 169 23.69 12.62 -3.44
CA LEU A 169 23.32 13.62 -2.42
C LEU A 169 24.34 13.73 -1.28
N LYS A 170 25.36 12.86 -1.24
CA LYS A 170 26.29 12.71 -0.12
C LYS A 170 25.57 12.46 1.21
N ALA A 171 24.44 11.76 1.14
CA ALA A 171 23.60 11.43 2.29
C ALA A 171 24.10 10.13 2.95
N LYS A 172 23.79 9.95 4.24
CA LYS A 172 24.14 8.73 4.96
C LYS A 172 23.30 7.56 4.44
N LEU A 173 23.92 6.42 4.18
CA LEU A 173 23.24 5.19 3.74
C LEU A 173 23.23 4.17 4.89
N VAL A 174 22.05 3.68 5.25
CA VAL A 174 21.86 2.61 6.24
C VAL A 174 21.59 1.31 5.48
N PRO A 175 22.52 0.33 5.50
CA PRO A 175 22.54 -0.78 4.55
C PRO A 175 21.70 -1.99 5.02
N VAL A 176 20.46 -1.79 5.47
CA VAL A 176 19.63 -2.89 6.02
C VAL A 176 19.50 -4.04 5.02
N GLY A 177 19.23 -3.75 3.74
CA GLY A 177 19.15 -4.77 2.70
C GLY A 177 20.39 -5.66 2.54
N LEU A 178 21.59 -5.12 2.78
CA LEU A 178 22.85 -5.89 2.72
C LEU A 178 23.03 -6.79 3.95
N VAL A 179 22.68 -6.29 5.14
CA VAL A 179 22.67 -7.09 6.37
C VAL A 179 21.62 -8.21 6.27
N TRP A 180 20.47 -7.90 5.67
CA TRP A 180 19.40 -8.84 5.40
C TRP A 180 19.85 -9.99 4.47
N ASP A 181 20.61 -9.68 3.42
CA ASP A 181 21.23 -10.68 2.54
C ASP A 181 22.22 -11.59 3.24
N GLU A 182 22.98 -11.07 4.21
CA GLU A 182 23.93 -11.87 4.99
C GLU A 182 23.23 -12.93 5.86
N LEU A 183 22.03 -12.62 6.37
CA LEU A 183 21.35 -13.46 7.36
C LEU A 183 20.17 -14.27 6.83
N ARG A 184 19.56 -13.91 5.69
CA ARG A 184 18.33 -14.58 5.20
C ARG A 184 18.45 -16.07 4.92
N THR A 185 19.66 -16.60 4.71
CA THR A 185 19.89 -18.05 4.52
C THR A 185 20.21 -18.77 5.82
N ASN A 186 20.30 -18.06 6.95
CA ASN A 186 20.58 -18.64 8.24
C ASN A 186 19.29 -19.29 8.80
N PRO A 187 19.27 -20.62 9.05
CA PRO A 187 18.06 -21.33 9.48
C PRO A 187 17.57 -20.95 10.88
N LYS A 188 18.37 -20.19 11.66
CA LYS A 188 17.96 -19.66 12.97
C LYS A 188 17.28 -18.30 12.90
N ILE A 189 17.35 -17.62 11.75
CA ILE A 189 16.92 -16.23 11.61
C ILE A 189 15.80 -16.17 10.58
N GLU A 190 14.55 -16.08 11.07
CA GLU A 190 13.40 -15.78 10.21
C GLU A 190 13.19 -14.27 10.18
N LEU A 191 13.55 -13.62 9.07
CA LEU A 191 13.48 -12.16 8.93
C LEU A 191 12.11 -11.68 8.42
N TYR A 192 11.32 -12.56 7.81
CA TYR A 192 10.07 -12.20 7.17
C TYR A 192 8.88 -12.60 8.02
N ALA A 193 7.81 -11.81 7.95
CA ALA A 193 6.48 -12.28 8.29
C ALA A 193 6.01 -13.34 7.27
N ASP A 194 4.85 -13.94 7.51
CA ASP A 194 4.32 -15.03 6.69
C ASP A 194 4.17 -14.66 5.21
N ASP A 195 3.89 -13.39 4.92
CA ASP A 195 3.77 -12.84 3.57
C ASP A 195 5.09 -12.75 2.78
N GLY A 196 6.23 -13.03 3.42
CA GLY A 196 7.54 -13.04 2.78
C GLY A 196 8.07 -11.66 2.39
N GLY A 197 7.43 -10.57 2.83
CA GLY A 197 7.83 -9.19 2.52
C GLY A 197 8.01 -8.31 3.75
N HIS A 198 7.03 -8.29 4.66
CA HIS A 198 7.09 -7.50 5.89
C HIS A 198 8.11 -8.08 6.88
N PRO A 199 8.69 -7.25 7.77
CA PRO A 199 9.66 -7.73 8.74
C PRO A 199 8.98 -8.51 9.87
N SER A 200 9.55 -9.66 10.24
CA SER A 200 9.29 -10.31 11.52
C SER A 200 9.86 -9.47 12.69
N PRO A 201 9.63 -9.83 13.97
CA PRO A 201 10.33 -9.22 15.08
C PRO A 201 11.87 -9.24 14.95
N LEU A 202 12.45 -10.32 14.42
CA LEU A 202 13.88 -10.41 14.12
C LEU A 202 14.29 -9.48 12.97
N GLY A 203 13.46 -9.34 11.93
CA GLY A 203 13.70 -8.41 10.81
C GLY A 203 13.65 -6.93 11.23
N SER A 204 12.70 -6.56 12.10
CA SER A 204 12.63 -5.21 12.67
C SER A 204 13.80 -4.95 13.62
N TYR A 205 14.21 -5.94 14.42
CA TYR A 205 15.42 -5.81 15.24
C TYR A 205 16.68 -5.61 14.40
N LEU A 206 16.86 -6.39 13.32
CA LEU A 206 17.95 -6.22 12.37
C LEU A 206 17.99 -4.82 11.78
N SER A 207 16.82 -4.30 11.37
CA SER A 207 16.70 -2.94 10.86
C SER A 207 17.08 -1.90 11.92
N ALA A 208 16.58 -2.04 13.15
CA ALA A 208 16.86 -1.13 14.25
C ALA A 208 18.33 -1.14 14.69
N VAL A 209 18.96 -2.31 14.78
CA VAL A 209 20.38 -2.46 15.13
C VAL A 209 21.29 -1.90 14.03
N THR A 210 20.93 -2.10 12.76
CA THR A 210 21.68 -1.51 11.63
C THR A 210 21.56 0.02 11.64
N LEU A 211 20.37 0.56 11.90
CA LEU A 211 20.12 1.99 12.10
C LEU A 211 20.96 2.55 13.25
N TYR A 212 20.90 1.93 14.43
CA TYR A 212 21.70 2.28 15.60
C TYR A 212 23.19 2.37 15.22
N SER A 213 23.74 1.31 14.63
CA SER A 213 25.16 1.21 14.29
C SER A 213 25.57 2.29 13.30
N ALA A 214 24.74 2.56 12.29
CA ALA A 214 25.04 3.53 11.24
C ALA A 214 24.89 4.98 11.72
N LEU A 215 23.88 5.28 12.54
CA LEU A 215 23.62 6.62 13.05
C LEU A 215 24.63 7.01 14.14
N MET A 216 24.85 6.12 15.12
CA MET A 216 25.71 6.37 16.28
C MET A 216 27.19 6.07 16.01
N ALA A 217 27.51 5.36 14.91
CA ALA A 217 28.85 4.88 14.61
C ALA A 217 29.48 4.08 15.76
N ASP A 218 28.67 3.22 16.40
CA ASP A 218 29.03 2.44 17.58
C ASP A 218 28.69 0.95 17.40
N ASP A 219 29.47 0.08 18.05
CA ASP A 219 29.31 -1.38 18.00
C ASP A 219 28.04 -1.81 18.78
N PRO A 220 27.06 -2.45 18.11
CA PRO A 220 25.82 -2.88 18.72
C PRO A 220 25.96 -4.15 19.59
N LEU A 221 27.14 -4.77 19.65
CA LEU A 221 27.32 -6.01 20.38
C LEU A 221 26.96 -5.86 21.87
N GLY A 222 26.05 -6.73 22.33
CA GLY A 222 25.61 -6.78 23.72
C GLY A 222 24.34 -5.99 24.03
N LEU A 223 23.76 -5.28 23.04
CA LEU A 223 22.44 -4.67 23.19
C LEU A 223 21.35 -5.74 23.43
N SER A 224 20.30 -5.39 24.17
CA SER A 224 19.20 -6.29 24.48
C SER A 224 18.40 -6.70 23.23
N GLY A 225 17.91 -7.94 23.24
CA GLY A 225 16.87 -8.43 22.33
C GLY A 225 15.44 -8.33 22.93
N ASN A 226 15.33 -7.99 24.21
CA ASN A 226 14.08 -7.74 24.91
C ASN A 226 13.89 -6.23 25.01
N ILE A 227 12.97 -5.68 24.22
CA ILE A 227 12.80 -4.23 24.08
C ILE A 227 11.34 -3.86 24.30
N SER A 228 11.12 -2.90 25.19
CA SER A 228 9.82 -2.27 25.43
C SER A 228 9.84 -0.79 25.05
N GLY A 229 8.74 -0.31 24.50
CA GLY A 229 8.57 1.07 24.04
C GLY A 229 7.08 1.38 23.86
N HIS A 230 6.76 2.45 23.14
CA HIS A 230 5.36 2.77 22.81
C HIS A 230 5.00 2.17 21.44
N PRO A 231 4.11 1.17 21.36
CA PRO A 231 3.56 0.72 20.08
C PRO A 231 3.13 1.88 19.17
N LEU A 232 3.56 1.88 17.91
CA LEU A 232 3.16 2.87 16.93
C LEU A 232 1.95 2.39 16.12
N SER A 233 1.06 3.32 15.78
CA SER A 233 0.04 3.12 14.75
C SER A 233 0.67 2.97 13.35
N SER A 234 -0.14 2.64 12.35
CA SER A 234 0.30 2.62 10.94
C SER A 234 0.66 4.01 10.39
N THR A 235 0.19 5.08 11.04
CA THR A 235 0.49 6.48 10.70
C THR A 235 1.63 7.09 11.53
N GLY A 236 2.05 6.39 12.60
CA GLY A 236 3.23 6.72 13.40
C GLY A 236 2.93 7.33 14.77
N GLU A 237 1.66 7.43 15.17
CA GLU A 237 1.30 7.89 16.52
C GLU A 237 1.64 6.83 17.58
N PRO A 238 2.33 7.19 18.66
CA PRO A 238 2.62 6.27 19.76
C PRO A 238 1.40 6.03 20.65
N SER A 239 1.29 4.82 21.19
CA SER A 239 0.35 4.48 22.25
C SER A 239 0.64 5.27 23.54
N ALA A 240 -0.40 5.44 24.37
CA ALA A 240 -0.26 6.08 25.67
C ALA A 240 0.64 5.26 26.62
N ASP A 241 0.48 3.94 26.62
CA ASP A 241 1.19 3.02 27.49
C ASP A 241 2.39 2.38 26.79
N ARG A 242 3.41 2.01 27.58
CA ARG A 242 4.56 1.22 27.11
C ARG A 242 4.24 -0.27 27.16
N ASP A 243 4.65 -0.98 26.12
CA ASP A 243 4.50 -2.42 25.99
C ASP A 243 5.79 -3.09 25.51
N LEU A 244 5.83 -4.42 25.60
CA LEU A 244 6.88 -5.24 24.98
C LEU A 244 6.71 -5.20 23.46
N LEU A 245 7.71 -4.65 22.76
CA LEU A 245 7.70 -4.52 21.30
C LEU A 245 8.28 -5.77 20.63
N ILE A 246 9.40 -6.26 21.16
CA ILE A 246 10.05 -7.50 20.71
C ILE A 246 10.67 -8.24 21.90
N ASP A 247 10.71 -9.55 21.79
CA ASP A 247 11.43 -10.45 22.70
C ASP A 247 12.12 -11.51 21.86
N ILE A 248 13.39 -11.28 21.54
CA ILE A 248 14.20 -12.19 20.73
C ILE A 248 15.29 -12.84 21.60
N PRO A 249 15.65 -14.11 21.36
CA PRO A 249 16.66 -14.76 22.18
C PRO A 249 18.06 -14.19 21.90
N ASN A 250 18.91 -14.23 22.93
CA ASN A 250 20.23 -13.60 22.89
C ASN A 250 21.16 -14.16 21.81
N GLU A 251 20.99 -15.41 21.40
CA GLU A 251 21.82 -16.01 20.35
C GLU A 251 21.54 -15.36 19.00
N GLU A 252 20.26 -15.24 18.64
CA GLU A 252 19.78 -14.60 17.42
C GLU A 252 20.07 -13.11 17.42
N ALA A 253 19.87 -12.42 18.55
CA ALA A 253 20.22 -11.01 18.70
C ALA A 253 21.72 -10.77 18.43
N LYS A 254 22.59 -11.62 18.99
CA LYS A 254 24.05 -11.53 18.78
C LYS A 254 24.44 -11.75 17.31
N LEU A 255 23.83 -12.72 16.64
CA LEU A 255 24.07 -12.95 15.20
C LEU A 255 23.70 -11.74 14.36
N ILE A 256 22.57 -11.10 14.69
CA ILE A 256 22.11 -9.87 14.03
C ILE A 256 23.06 -8.70 14.29
N GLN A 257 23.50 -8.50 15.53
CA GLN A 257 24.44 -7.45 15.92
C GLN A 257 25.78 -7.60 15.18
N GLU A 258 26.34 -8.81 15.14
CA GLU A 258 27.61 -9.10 14.48
C GLU A 258 27.53 -8.83 12.96
N ALA A 259 26.48 -9.28 12.29
CA ALA A 259 26.28 -9.03 10.87
C ALA A 259 26.07 -7.54 10.58
N SER A 260 25.25 -6.87 11.39
CA SER A 260 24.99 -5.43 11.25
C SER A 260 26.27 -4.62 11.38
N TRP A 261 27.07 -4.88 12.42
CA TRP A 261 28.34 -4.20 12.63
C TRP A 261 29.32 -4.46 11.50
N LYS A 262 29.47 -5.72 11.08
CA LYS A 262 30.36 -6.10 9.98
C LYS A 262 30.06 -5.33 8.69
N VAL A 263 28.79 -5.25 8.30
CA VAL A 263 28.37 -4.56 7.06
C VAL A 263 28.49 -3.04 7.20
N VAL A 264 28.00 -2.46 8.30
CA VAL A 264 28.03 -1.01 8.53
C VAL A 264 29.47 -0.51 8.61
N HIS A 265 30.32 -1.20 9.38
CA HIS A 265 31.72 -0.83 9.54
C HIS A 265 32.49 -0.90 8.21
N ALA A 266 32.24 -1.93 7.40
CA ALA A 266 32.85 -2.04 6.07
C ALA A 266 32.49 -0.87 5.14
N LEU A 267 31.27 -0.33 5.23
CA LEU A 267 30.85 0.85 4.46
C LEU A 267 31.40 2.16 5.00
N GLN A 268 31.64 2.25 6.32
CA GLN A 268 32.24 3.44 6.93
C GLN A 268 33.74 3.53 6.60
N ASP A 269 34.45 2.40 6.64
CA ASP A 269 35.89 2.33 6.38
C ASP A 269 36.26 2.64 4.92
N SER A 270 35.39 2.33 3.96
CA SER A 270 35.62 2.65 2.55
C SER A 270 35.56 4.15 2.27
N ASN A 271 34.92 4.95 3.13
CA ASN A 271 34.58 6.36 2.88
C ASN A 271 33.85 6.59 1.54
N ASP A 272 33.36 5.50 0.94
CA ASP A 272 32.88 5.38 -0.43
C ASP A 272 31.60 4.55 -0.42
N TYR A 273 30.67 4.98 -1.26
CA TYR A 273 29.46 4.23 -1.59
C TYR A 273 29.83 3.01 -2.45
N PRO A 274 29.21 1.83 -2.24
CA PRO A 274 29.43 0.66 -3.08
C PRO A 274 29.31 0.99 -4.57
N ASP A 275 30.26 0.55 -5.37
CA ASP A 275 30.15 0.66 -6.83
C ASP A 275 29.38 -0.55 -7.34
N ILE A 276 28.14 -0.32 -7.79
CA ILE A 276 27.20 -1.38 -8.18
C ILE A 276 26.67 -1.03 -9.56
N ASP A 277 26.91 -1.91 -10.53
CA ASP A 277 26.35 -1.78 -11.86
C ASP A 277 24.81 -1.81 -11.81
N GLN A 278 24.17 -1.02 -12.68
CA GLN A 278 22.72 -1.05 -12.81
C GLN A 278 22.28 -2.45 -13.26
N PRO A 279 21.45 -3.18 -12.49
CA PRO A 279 20.96 -4.48 -12.91
C PRO A 279 19.98 -4.33 -14.07
N GLU A 280 20.00 -5.31 -14.97
CA GLU A 280 19.01 -5.42 -16.05
C GLU A 280 17.60 -5.62 -15.47
N PRO A 281 16.56 -5.01 -16.08
CA PRO A 281 15.19 -5.25 -15.66
C PRO A 281 14.85 -6.74 -15.73
N GLY A 282 14.25 -7.27 -14.66
CA GLY A 282 13.82 -8.68 -14.59
C GLY A 282 12.60 -9.03 -15.47
N PHE A 283 12.24 -8.17 -16.43
CA PHE A 283 11.05 -8.31 -17.26
C PHE A 283 11.28 -7.80 -18.68
N SER A 284 10.45 -8.27 -19.61
CA SER A 284 10.35 -7.74 -20.97
C SER A 284 8.96 -7.15 -21.20
N ILE A 285 8.89 -5.95 -21.77
CA ILE A 285 7.60 -5.34 -22.13
C ILE A 285 6.91 -6.23 -23.17
N PRO A 286 5.65 -6.63 -22.95
CA PRO A 286 4.89 -7.42 -23.90
C PRO A 286 4.83 -6.75 -25.28
N VAL A 287 5.06 -7.53 -26.33
CA VAL A 287 5.01 -7.09 -27.73
C VAL A 287 3.99 -7.92 -28.48
N LEU A 288 3.10 -7.26 -29.20
CA LEU A 288 2.15 -7.95 -30.07
C LEU A 288 2.88 -8.62 -31.23
N SER A 289 2.49 -9.86 -31.50
CA SER A 289 2.86 -10.54 -32.73
C SER A 289 2.41 -9.74 -33.96
N LYS A 290 3.20 -9.80 -35.03
CA LYS A 290 2.80 -9.17 -36.30
C LYS A 290 1.58 -9.91 -36.87
N GLY A 291 0.47 -9.19 -36.97
CA GLY A 291 -0.78 -9.70 -37.52
C GLY A 291 -0.88 -9.60 -39.04
N GLU A 292 -2.03 -10.03 -39.54
CA GLU A 292 -2.53 -9.79 -40.90
C GLU A 292 -2.97 -8.31 -41.06
N PRO A 293 -3.06 -7.80 -42.30
CA PRO A 293 -3.56 -6.45 -42.54
C PRO A 293 -4.94 -6.22 -41.92
N MET A 294 -5.04 -5.17 -41.10
CA MET A 294 -6.27 -4.82 -40.39
C MET A 294 -7.19 -3.97 -41.27
N GLU A 295 -8.19 -4.62 -41.87
CA GLU A 295 -9.24 -3.93 -42.62
C GLU A 295 -10.53 -3.84 -41.79
N LEU A 296 -11.12 -2.64 -41.69
CA LEU A 296 -12.33 -2.38 -40.89
C LEU A 296 -13.45 -3.39 -41.15
N LYS A 297 -13.67 -3.77 -42.41
CA LYS A 297 -14.73 -4.72 -42.80
C LYS A 297 -14.58 -6.10 -42.14
N ASN A 298 -13.36 -6.53 -41.84
CA ASN A 298 -13.05 -7.83 -41.23
C ASN A 298 -13.18 -7.78 -39.70
N MET A 299 -13.26 -6.58 -39.12
CA MET A 299 -13.29 -6.35 -37.69
C MET A 299 -14.69 -6.11 -37.15
N ILE A 300 -15.65 -5.73 -37.99
CA ILE A 300 -17.02 -5.36 -37.56
C ILE A 300 -17.71 -6.53 -36.82
N GLY A 301 -18.51 -6.17 -35.83
CA GLY A 301 -19.32 -7.08 -35.01
C GLY A 301 -18.74 -7.32 -33.62
N LYS A 302 -19.37 -8.23 -32.89
CA LYS A 302 -18.93 -8.66 -31.55
C LYS A 302 -17.74 -9.62 -31.63
N TRP A 303 -16.89 -9.52 -30.64
CA TRP A 303 -15.71 -10.33 -30.39
C TRP A 303 -15.68 -10.68 -28.91
N TYR A 304 -15.47 -11.95 -28.60
CA TYR A 304 -15.59 -12.51 -27.26
C TYR A 304 -14.25 -13.10 -26.86
N GLY A 305 -13.86 -12.98 -25.59
CA GLY A 305 -12.65 -13.65 -25.12
C GLY A 305 -12.28 -13.35 -23.68
N THR A 306 -11.00 -13.46 -23.36
CA THR A 306 -10.47 -13.43 -22.00
C THR A 306 -9.32 -12.45 -21.87
N SER A 307 -8.98 -12.09 -20.64
CA SER A 307 -7.84 -11.21 -20.37
C SER A 307 -7.21 -11.53 -19.03
N THR A 308 -6.04 -10.96 -18.83
CA THR A 308 -5.37 -10.90 -17.54
C THR A 308 -5.68 -9.60 -16.78
N TYR A 309 -6.59 -8.75 -17.29
CA TYR A 309 -6.85 -7.42 -16.75
C TYR A 309 -7.38 -7.45 -15.32
N GLY A 310 -8.27 -8.41 -15.01
CA GLY A 310 -8.72 -8.69 -13.67
C GLY A 310 -9.05 -10.18 -13.52
N SER A 311 -8.69 -10.76 -12.38
CA SER A 311 -8.96 -12.17 -12.06
C SER A 311 -10.45 -12.49 -11.94
N ASP A 312 -11.26 -11.49 -11.62
CA ASP A 312 -12.66 -11.66 -11.25
C ASP A 312 -13.60 -11.66 -12.46
N TYR A 313 -13.06 -11.34 -13.64
CA TYR A 313 -13.83 -11.34 -14.88
C TYR A 313 -13.78 -12.72 -15.54
N LEU A 314 -14.95 -13.26 -15.85
CA LEU A 314 -15.08 -14.49 -16.63
C LEU A 314 -14.62 -14.29 -18.09
N GLY A 315 -14.77 -13.07 -18.59
CA GLY A 315 -14.35 -12.72 -19.93
C GLY A 315 -14.72 -11.29 -20.29
N GLN A 316 -14.47 -10.96 -21.55
CA GLN A 316 -14.78 -9.65 -22.11
C GLN A 316 -15.42 -9.75 -23.49
N ILE A 317 -16.17 -8.71 -23.83
CA ILE A 317 -16.80 -8.53 -25.14
C ILE A 317 -16.34 -7.19 -25.71
N MET A 318 -15.83 -7.23 -26.93
CA MET A 318 -15.54 -6.05 -27.72
C MET A 318 -16.51 -5.98 -28.90
N GLU A 319 -17.23 -4.88 -29.06
CA GLU A 319 -18.07 -4.64 -30.24
C GLU A 319 -17.43 -3.55 -31.10
N ILE A 320 -17.24 -3.84 -32.39
CA ILE A 320 -16.70 -2.88 -33.36
C ILE A 320 -17.77 -2.55 -34.39
N LYS A 321 -18.04 -1.26 -34.55
CA LYS A 321 -18.96 -0.68 -35.54
C LYS A 321 -18.21 0.19 -36.53
N ALA A 322 -18.75 0.35 -37.73
CA ALA A 322 -18.27 1.31 -38.71
C ALA A 322 -19.20 2.53 -38.71
N ILE A 323 -18.68 3.70 -38.34
CA ILE A 323 -19.38 4.99 -38.41
C ILE A 323 -18.53 5.93 -39.26
N ASP A 324 -19.13 6.46 -40.33
CA ASP A 324 -18.45 7.34 -41.29
C ASP A 324 -17.11 6.78 -41.81
N GLY A 325 -17.05 5.46 -42.01
CA GLY A 325 -15.86 4.76 -42.50
C GLY A 325 -14.73 4.58 -41.47
N LYS A 326 -14.98 4.90 -40.19
CA LYS A 326 -14.03 4.74 -39.08
C LYS A 326 -14.53 3.69 -38.08
N PRO A 327 -13.62 2.98 -37.40
CA PRO A 327 -14.02 2.10 -36.30
C PRO A 327 -14.53 2.93 -35.12
N GLN A 328 -15.61 2.45 -34.51
CA GLN A 328 -15.98 2.77 -33.13
C GLN A 328 -16.02 1.46 -32.37
N ALA A 329 -15.37 1.40 -31.20
CA ALA A 329 -15.33 0.21 -30.38
C ALA A 329 -15.97 0.46 -29.01
N SER A 330 -16.58 -0.57 -28.44
CA SER A 330 -16.84 -0.69 -27.00
C SER A 330 -16.10 -1.91 -26.46
N LEU A 331 -15.70 -1.88 -25.20
CA LEU A 331 -15.06 -2.98 -24.51
C LEU A 331 -15.70 -3.13 -23.12
N SER A 332 -16.30 -4.30 -22.88
CA SER A 332 -16.99 -4.62 -21.63
C SER A 332 -16.40 -5.87 -20.99
N PHE A 333 -16.21 -5.85 -19.69
CA PHE A 333 -15.76 -6.99 -18.88
C PHE A 333 -16.93 -7.50 -18.04
N TYR A 334 -17.02 -8.82 -17.86
CA TYR A 334 -18.16 -9.46 -17.22
C TYR A 334 -17.71 -10.27 -16.01
N SER A 335 -18.29 -9.98 -14.85
CA SER A 335 -18.22 -10.82 -13.65
C SER A 335 -19.62 -11.37 -13.34
N ALA A 336 -19.76 -12.07 -12.21
CA ALA A 336 -21.07 -12.53 -11.75
C ALA A 336 -22.06 -11.41 -11.40
N HIS A 337 -21.53 -10.23 -11.05
CA HIS A 337 -22.32 -9.15 -10.45
C HIS A 337 -22.50 -7.95 -11.36
N VAL A 338 -21.51 -7.68 -12.21
CA VAL A 338 -21.40 -6.42 -12.93
C VAL A 338 -20.92 -6.63 -14.36
N GLN A 339 -21.40 -5.76 -15.23
CA GLN A 339 -20.82 -5.48 -16.52
C GLN A 339 -20.06 -4.16 -16.42
N ASP A 340 -18.73 -4.23 -16.50
CA ASP A 340 -17.87 -3.06 -16.50
C ASP A 340 -17.54 -2.65 -17.94
N GLN A 341 -18.22 -1.61 -18.41
CA GLN A 341 -17.95 -1.04 -19.72
C GLN A 341 -16.85 0.02 -19.64
N MET A 342 -15.71 -0.25 -20.28
CA MET A 342 -14.65 0.74 -20.43
C MET A 342 -15.07 1.81 -21.43
N ARG A 343 -14.84 3.07 -21.05
CA ARG A 343 -15.04 4.20 -21.95
C ARG A 343 -13.92 4.24 -22.99
N VAL A 344 -14.28 3.96 -24.24
CA VAL A 344 -13.40 4.09 -25.40
C VAL A 344 -13.56 5.49 -25.98
N ASP A 345 -12.55 6.35 -25.79
CA ASP A 345 -12.58 7.72 -26.32
C ASP A 345 -12.22 7.77 -27.81
N ASN A 346 -11.37 6.85 -28.27
CA ASN A 346 -10.93 6.80 -29.66
C ASN A 346 -10.59 5.37 -30.10
N ALA A 347 -10.84 5.09 -31.37
CA ALA A 347 -10.45 3.85 -32.04
C ALA A 347 -9.86 4.19 -33.41
N VAL A 348 -8.64 3.73 -33.69
CA VAL A 348 -7.95 3.98 -34.96
C VAL A 348 -7.24 2.74 -35.46
N ILE A 349 -7.20 2.57 -36.78
CA ILE A 349 -6.38 1.53 -37.42
C ILE A 349 -5.09 2.18 -37.89
N LYS A 350 -3.95 1.67 -37.43
CA LYS A 350 -2.62 2.16 -37.78
C LYS A 350 -1.63 1.01 -37.75
N ASP A 351 -0.75 0.94 -38.75
CA ASP A 351 0.34 -0.05 -38.83
C ASP A 351 -0.14 -1.50 -38.62
N ASP A 352 -1.27 -1.86 -39.26
CA ASP A 352 -1.94 -3.16 -39.15
C ASP A 352 -2.37 -3.54 -37.72
N GLN A 353 -2.65 -2.53 -36.88
CA GLN A 353 -3.20 -2.68 -35.53
C GLN A 353 -4.44 -1.81 -35.33
N LEU A 354 -5.37 -2.28 -34.50
CA LEU A 354 -6.42 -1.46 -33.91
C LEU A 354 -5.88 -0.91 -32.60
N ILE A 355 -5.90 0.41 -32.48
CA ILE A 355 -5.46 1.11 -31.29
C ILE A 355 -6.68 1.77 -30.67
N LEU A 356 -6.98 1.38 -29.43
CA LEU A 356 -8.03 1.96 -28.61
C LEU A 356 -7.40 2.86 -27.56
N THR A 357 -7.92 4.07 -27.41
CA THR A 357 -7.60 4.94 -26.27
C THR A 357 -8.77 4.88 -25.30
N LEU A 358 -8.48 4.50 -24.07
CA LEU A 358 -9.44 4.31 -22.99
C LEU A 358 -9.19 5.33 -21.89
N TYR A 359 -10.27 5.79 -21.27
CA TYR A 359 -10.21 6.63 -20.08
C TYR A 359 -11.04 6.00 -18.96
N ASP A 360 -10.38 5.67 -17.86
CA ASP A 360 -11.05 5.27 -16.62
C ASP A 360 -11.21 6.52 -15.74
N SER A 361 -12.43 7.03 -15.66
CA SER A 361 -12.75 8.21 -14.85
C SER A 361 -12.67 7.97 -13.36
N LEU A 362 -12.83 6.72 -12.89
CA LEU A 362 -12.76 6.38 -11.47
C LEU A 362 -11.31 6.37 -10.99
N ARG A 363 -10.39 5.88 -11.83
CA ARG A 363 -8.96 5.79 -11.50
C ARG A 363 -8.13 6.92 -12.09
N THR A 364 -8.75 7.85 -12.81
CA THR A 364 -8.09 8.91 -13.61
C THR A 364 -6.97 8.38 -14.50
N LEU A 365 -7.15 7.16 -15.02
CA LEU A 365 -6.13 6.40 -15.71
C LEU A 365 -6.37 6.47 -17.21
N ASN A 366 -5.33 6.83 -17.97
CA ASN A 366 -5.33 6.70 -19.42
C ASN A 366 -4.71 5.36 -19.78
N SER A 367 -5.42 4.59 -20.61
CA SER A 367 -4.94 3.29 -21.10
C SER A 367 -4.99 3.25 -22.62
N THR A 368 -4.05 2.52 -23.20
CA THR A 368 -4.03 2.21 -24.64
C THR A 368 -4.13 0.72 -24.82
N VAL A 369 -5.07 0.26 -25.65
CA VAL A 369 -5.11 -1.14 -26.08
C VAL A 369 -4.65 -1.20 -27.52
N ARG A 370 -3.56 -1.92 -27.75
CA ARG A 370 -3.11 -2.28 -29.11
C ARG A 370 -3.66 -3.67 -29.40
N ILE A 371 -4.18 -3.90 -30.60
CA ILE A 371 -4.77 -5.18 -31.01
C ILE A 371 -4.28 -5.55 -32.40
N SER A 372 -3.87 -6.81 -32.55
CA SER A 372 -3.52 -7.45 -33.83
C SER A 372 -4.53 -8.53 -34.17
N LEU A 373 -4.71 -8.81 -35.47
CA LEU A 373 -5.57 -9.88 -35.98
C LEU A 373 -4.72 -10.94 -36.67
N SER A 374 -4.95 -12.21 -36.38
CA SER A 374 -4.28 -13.33 -37.04
C SER A 374 -5.19 -14.57 -37.04
N GLY A 375 -5.43 -15.18 -38.21
CA GLY A 375 -6.20 -16.41 -38.31
C GLY A 375 -7.63 -16.31 -37.74
N GLY A 376 -8.27 -15.13 -37.85
CA GLY A 376 -9.61 -14.88 -37.32
C GLY A 376 -9.68 -14.72 -35.80
N LYS A 377 -8.54 -14.58 -35.11
CA LYS A 377 -8.44 -14.29 -33.68
C LYS A 377 -7.72 -12.96 -33.47
N MET A 378 -8.11 -12.23 -32.44
CA MET A 378 -7.45 -10.99 -32.05
C MET A 378 -6.66 -11.20 -30.76
N GLU A 379 -5.44 -10.66 -30.75
CA GLU A 379 -4.60 -10.57 -29.57
C GLU A 379 -4.33 -9.09 -29.28
N GLY A 380 -4.49 -8.70 -28.03
CA GLY A 380 -4.35 -7.33 -27.57
C GLY A 380 -3.42 -7.22 -26.37
N ILE A 381 -2.79 -6.06 -26.26
CA ILE A 381 -2.04 -5.62 -25.08
C ILE A 381 -2.65 -4.31 -24.63
N LEU A 382 -3.23 -4.32 -23.43
CA LEU A 382 -3.60 -3.10 -22.70
C LEU A 382 -2.37 -2.61 -21.96
N GLU A 383 -2.05 -1.35 -22.15
CA GLU A 383 -0.98 -0.62 -21.49
C GLU A 383 -1.60 0.57 -20.75
N SER A 384 -1.26 0.74 -19.48
CA SER A 384 -1.73 1.88 -18.69
C SER A 384 -0.64 2.39 -17.75
N SER A 385 -0.67 3.70 -17.51
CA SER A 385 0.35 4.40 -16.73
C SER A 385 -0.29 5.21 -15.60
N GLY A 386 0.20 5.01 -14.37
CA GLY A 386 -0.14 5.77 -13.16
C GLY A 386 0.99 5.63 -12.13
N ASN A 387 0.66 5.41 -10.85
CA ASN A 387 1.64 4.99 -9.84
C ASN A 387 2.17 3.57 -10.06
N LEU A 388 1.49 2.79 -10.92
CA LEU A 388 1.89 1.48 -11.41
C LEU A 388 1.82 1.53 -12.94
N GLN A 389 2.86 1.05 -13.62
CA GLN A 389 2.81 0.79 -15.05
C GLN A 389 2.25 -0.62 -15.25
N MET A 390 1.22 -0.79 -16.07
CA MET A 390 0.54 -2.08 -16.24
C MET A 390 0.48 -2.49 -17.70
N TYR A 391 0.71 -3.78 -17.95
CA TYR A 391 0.54 -4.45 -19.23
C TYR A 391 -0.32 -5.69 -19.03
N LYS A 392 -1.42 -5.81 -19.78
CA LYS A 392 -2.36 -6.94 -19.68
C LYS A 392 -2.63 -7.51 -21.06
N HIS A 393 -2.61 -8.83 -21.18
CA HIS A 393 -3.01 -9.52 -22.40
C HIS A 393 -4.53 -9.61 -22.52
N LEU A 394 -5.03 -9.45 -23.74
CA LEU A 394 -6.42 -9.60 -24.12
C LEU A 394 -6.50 -10.52 -25.33
N TYR A 395 -7.43 -11.46 -25.31
CA TYR A 395 -7.67 -12.39 -26.40
C TYR A 395 -9.12 -12.28 -26.83
N PHE A 396 -9.36 -12.35 -28.14
CA PHE A 396 -10.73 -12.35 -28.67
C PHE A 396 -10.88 -13.26 -29.90
N SER A 397 -12.11 -13.75 -30.08
CA SER A 397 -12.54 -14.50 -31.25
C SER A 397 -14.01 -14.18 -31.58
N LYS A 398 -14.53 -14.74 -32.69
CA LYS A 398 -15.96 -14.68 -33.00
C LYS A 398 -16.80 -15.73 -32.25
N GLU A 399 -16.16 -16.72 -31.62
CA GLU A 399 -16.83 -17.75 -30.82
C GLU A 399 -17.21 -17.16 -29.47
N SER A 400 -18.49 -17.27 -29.08
CA SER A 400 -19.02 -16.68 -27.86
C SER A 400 -18.63 -17.41 -26.58
N SER A 401 -18.05 -18.62 -26.69
CA SER A 401 -17.73 -19.48 -25.55
C SER A 401 -16.23 -19.64 -25.28
N PRO A 402 -15.48 -18.56 -24.96
CA PRO A 402 -14.11 -18.73 -24.52
C PRO A 402 -14.13 -19.52 -23.20
N ASN A 403 -13.33 -20.59 -23.13
CA ASN A 403 -13.26 -21.49 -21.97
C ASN A 403 -14.60 -22.13 -21.56
N GLU A 404 -15.42 -22.53 -22.54
CA GLU A 404 -16.69 -23.26 -22.33
C GLU A 404 -17.84 -22.43 -21.73
N ILE A 405 -17.63 -21.14 -21.45
CA ILE A 405 -18.65 -20.22 -20.92
C ILE A 405 -19.17 -19.32 -22.04
N ASP A 406 -20.46 -19.43 -22.40
CA ASP A 406 -21.07 -18.54 -23.41
C ASP A 406 -21.30 -17.11 -22.87
N LEU A 407 -20.39 -16.21 -23.24
CA LEU A 407 -20.44 -14.80 -22.85
C LEU A 407 -21.64 -14.06 -23.45
N SER A 408 -22.23 -14.53 -24.56
CA SER A 408 -23.44 -13.91 -25.11
C SER A 408 -24.66 -14.19 -24.24
N GLU A 409 -24.73 -15.37 -23.61
CA GLU A 409 -25.77 -15.69 -22.64
C GLU A 409 -25.58 -14.90 -21.34
N ILE A 410 -24.34 -14.69 -20.90
CA ILE A 410 -24.03 -13.84 -19.74
C ILE A 410 -24.42 -12.38 -20.01
N GLU A 411 -24.09 -11.84 -21.19
CA GLU A 411 -24.50 -10.48 -21.58
C GLU A 411 -26.02 -10.32 -21.53
N LEU A 412 -26.77 -11.27 -22.10
CA LEU A 412 -28.24 -11.27 -22.05
C LEU A 412 -28.78 -11.38 -20.61
N LEU A 413 -28.16 -12.22 -19.78
CA LEU A 413 -28.52 -12.35 -18.36
C LEU A 413 -28.39 -10.99 -17.66
N MET A 414 -27.26 -10.30 -17.84
CA MET A 414 -27.00 -8.98 -17.27
C MET A 414 -27.97 -7.90 -17.78
N GLU A 415 -28.23 -7.86 -19.09
CA GLU A 415 -29.20 -6.92 -19.68
C GLU A 415 -30.61 -7.14 -19.12
N SER A 416 -31.00 -8.39 -18.90
CA SER A 416 -32.32 -8.74 -18.37
C SER A 416 -32.46 -8.43 -16.88
N TYR A 417 -31.35 -8.43 -16.13
CA TYR A 417 -31.35 -8.31 -14.68
C TYR A 417 -32.01 -7.01 -14.20
N GLN A 418 -31.67 -5.88 -14.82
CA GLN A 418 -32.28 -4.59 -14.47
C GLN A 418 -33.78 -4.55 -14.75
N SER A 419 -34.22 -5.18 -15.84
CA SER A 419 -35.65 -5.31 -16.14
C SER A 419 -36.36 -6.20 -15.10
N ASN A 420 -35.70 -7.26 -14.61
CA ASN A 420 -36.24 -8.16 -13.61
C ASN A 420 -36.35 -7.48 -12.24
N ILE A 421 -35.35 -6.67 -11.86
CA ILE A 421 -35.39 -5.86 -10.63
C ILE A 421 -36.64 -4.96 -10.62
N LEU A 422 -36.90 -4.25 -11.74
CA LEU A 422 -38.06 -3.36 -11.85
C LEU A 422 -39.40 -4.09 -11.78
N LYS A 423 -39.46 -5.33 -12.24
CA LYS A 423 -40.70 -6.12 -12.32
C LYS A 423 -40.99 -6.91 -11.04
N GLU A 424 -39.95 -7.41 -10.38
CA GLU A 424 -40.07 -8.46 -9.36
C GLU A 424 -39.45 -8.09 -8.01
N GLY A 425 -38.77 -6.94 -7.94
CA GLY A 425 -38.03 -6.49 -6.77
C GLY A 425 -36.58 -7.02 -6.76
N TYR A 426 -35.70 -6.28 -6.09
CA TYR A 426 -34.26 -6.54 -6.11
C TYR A 426 -33.90 -7.94 -5.63
N ILE A 427 -34.43 -8.36 -4.47
CA ILE A 427 -34.08 -9.64 -3.86
C ILE A 427 -34.45 -10.82 -4.75
N LYS A 428 -35.70 -10.86 -5.24
CA LYS A 428 -36.18 -11.95 -6.09
C LYS A 428 -35.40 -12.01 -7.41
N ALA A 429 -35.20 -10.86 -8.04
CA ALA A 429 -34.41 -10.77 -9.27
C ALA A 429 -32.94 -11.20 -9.04
N SER A 430 -32.34 -10.85 -7.90
CA SER A 430 -30.95 -11.20 -7.56
C SER A 430 -30.79 -12.71 -7.42
N LEU A 431 -31.70 -13.35 -6.67
CA LEU A 431 -31.67 -14.80 -6.46
C LEU A 431 -31.80 -15.55 -7.79
N GLU A 432 -32.72 -15.12 -8.65
CA GLU A 432 -32.90 -15.71 -9.98
C GLU A 432 -31.70 -15.47 -10.89
N HIS A 433 -31.10 -14.28 -10.83
CA HIS A 433 -29.88 -13.92 -11.57
C HIS A 433 -28.72 -14.86 -11.22
N TYR A 434 -28.41 -15.01 -9.94
CA TYR A 434 -27.30 -15.89 -9.51
C TYR A 434 -27.60 -17.38 -9.73
N GLU A 435 -28.87 -17.80 -9.65
CA GLU A 435 -29.25 -19.17 -10.02
C GLU A 435 -29.03 -19.42 -11.51
N GLN A 436 -29.38 -18.48 -12.38
CA GLN A 436 -29.13 -18.59 -13.82
C GLN A 436 -27.64 -18.54 -14.13
N TYR A 437 -26.91 -17.63 -13.50
CA TYR A 437 -25.46 -17.54 -13.61
C TYR A 437 -24.78 -18.87 -13.22
N SER A 438 -25.20 -19.49 -12.11
CA SER A 438 -24.72 -20.82 -11.69
C SER A 438 -24.88 -21.89 -12.77
N LYS A 439 -26.01 -21.85 -13.50
CA LYS A 439 -26.27 -22.79 -14.61
C LYS A 439 -25.36 -22.55 -15.80
N LEU A 440 -25.04 -21.28 -16.09
CA LEU A 440 -24.15 -20.91 -17.20
C LEU A 440 -22.71 -21.34 -16.95
N ILE A 441 -22.22 -21.21 -15.72
CA ILE A 441 -20.84 -21.60 -15.37
C ILE A 441 -20.72 -23.09 -14.99
N GLY A 442 -21.84 -23.79 -14.80
CA GLY A 442 -21.87 -25.21 -14.48
C GLY A 442 -21.61 -25.57 -13.01
N GLU A 443 -21.58 -24.58 -12.11
CA GLU A 443 -21.36 -24.78 -10.68
C GLU A 443 -22.20 -23.81 -9.82
N PRO A 444 -22.55 -24.18 -8.56
CA PRO A 444 -23.30 -23.32 -7.67
C PRO A 444 -22.51 -22.05 -7.35
N TYR A 445 -23.13 -20.89 -7.59
CA TYR A 445 -22.58 -19.59 -7.30
C TYR A 445 -23.48 -18.79 -6.37
N LYS A 446 -22.87 -18.08 -5.42
CA LYS A 446 -23.51 -17.01 -4.68
C LYS A 446 -22.52 -15.86 -4.45
N PRO A 447 -22.98 -14.60 -4.42
CA PRO A 447 -22.13 -13.46 -4.08
C PRO A 447 -21.57 -13.59 -2.68
N ASP A 448 -20.30 -13.23 -2.49
CA ASP A 448 -19.67 -13.18 -1.18
C ASP A 448 -20.33 -12.16 -0.25
N GLU A 449 -20.40 -12.51 1.03
CA GLU A 449 -20.97 -11.62 2.06
C GLU A 449 -20.22 -10.29 2.10
N PHE A 450 -18.88 -10.36 2.10
CA PHE A 450 -18.02 -9.17 2.14
C PHE A 450 -18.28 -8.25 0.94
N TYR A 451 -18.46 -8.82 -0.26
CA TYR A 451 -18.79 -8.06 -1.47
C TYR A 451 -20.14 -7.33 -1.31
N LEU A 452 -21.19 -8.04 -0.90
CA LEU A 452 -22.51 -7.44 -0.69
C LEU A 452 -22.48 -6.33 0.36
N ASN A 453 -21.71 -6.54 1.44
CA ASN A 453 -21.52 -5.56 2.50
C ASN A 453 -20.84 -4.30 1.97
N ALA A 454 -19.72 -4.46 1.26
CA ALA A 454 -18.98 -3.35 0.66
C ALA A 454 -19.82 -2.54 -0.33
N VAL A 455 -20.63 -3.22 -1.17
CA VAL A 455 -21.57 -2.57 -2.08
C VAL A 455 -22.64 -1.77 -1.32
N GLY A 456 -23.19 -2.33 -0.23
CA GLY A 456 -24.17 -1.64 0.61
C GLY A 456 -23.61 -0.33 1.19
N TYR A 457 -22.40 -0.36 1.78
CA TYR A 457 -21.77 0.85 2.31
C TYR A 457 -21.35 1.85 1.22
N ASN A 458 -20.96 1.38 0.02
CA ASN A 458 -20.75 2.26 -1.13
C ASN A 458 -22.03 3.05 -1.46
N PHE A 459 -23.18 2.38 -1.48
CA PHE A 459 -24.45 3.04 -1.71
C PHE A 459 -24.83 4.02 -0.59
N LEU A 460 -24.56 3.71 0.68
CA LEU A 460 -24.77 4.67 1.77
C LEU A 460 -23.91 5.93 1.59
N ARG A 461 -22.64 5.78 1.22
CA ARG A 461 -21.74 6.92 0.95
C ARG A 461 -22.18 7.77 -0.24
N GLU A 462 -22.85 7.17 -1.21
CA GLU A 462 -23.44 7.85 -2.37
C GLU A 462 -24.87 8.38 -2.12
N ASP A 463 -25.37 8.31 -0.89
CA ASP A 463 -26.73 8.71 -0.50
C ASP A 463 -27.84 7.90 -1.22
N LYS A 464 -27.52 6.67 -1.65
CA LYS A 464 -28.42 5.71 -2.29
C LYS A 464 -28.95 4.70 -1.29
N VAL A 465 -29.62 5.20 -0.24
CA VAL A 465 -30.05 4.39 0.92
C VAL A 465 -30.90 3.17 0.55
N LYS A 466 -31.79 3.30 -0.45
CA LYS A 466 -32.62 2.17 -0.91
C LYS A 466 -31.80 1.05 -1.56
N ASP A 467 -30.77 1.40 -2.30
CA ASP A 467 -29.88 0.43 -2.94
C ASP A 467 -28.99 -0.25 -1.90
N ALA A 468 -28.59 0.49 -0.85
CA ALA A 468 -27.90 -0.09 0.31
C ALA A 468 -28.76 -1.11 1.05
N LEU A 469 -30.01 -0.77 1.37
CA LEU A 469 -30.96 -1.69 2.01
C LEU A 469 -31.15 -2.98 1.19
N ASN A 470 -31.29 -2.86 -0.13
CA ASN A 470 -31.37 -3.98 -1.06
C ASN A 470 -30.13 -4.91 -0.99
N ALA A 471 -28.92 -4.34 -0.97
CA ALA A 471 -27.67 -5.10 -0.91
C ALA A 471 -27.52 -5.84 0.43
N PHE A 472 -27.76 -5.16 1.55
CA PHE A 472 -27.67 -5.75 2.88
C PHE A 472 -28.78 -6.79 3.13
N GLU A 473 -30.01 -6.57 2.64
CA GLU A 473 -31.07 -7.57 2.70
C GLU A 473 -30.69 -8.83 1.92
N LEU A 474 -30.11 -8.68 0.73
CA LEU A 474 -29.60 -9.81 -0.04
C LEU A 474 -28.50 -10.57 0.71
N ALA A 475 -27.62 -9.86 1.43
CA ALA A 475 -26.62 -10.48 2.29
C ALA A 475 -27.26 -11.32 3.39
N MET A 476 -28.27 -10.81 4.09
CA MET A 476 -29.00 -11.58 5.10
C MET A 476 -29.69 -12.83 4.51
N VAL A 477 -30.20 -12.75 3.28
CA VAL A 477 -30.85 -13.88 2.61
C VAL A 477 -29.84 -15.00 2.31
N TYR A 478 -28.66 -14.68 1.78
CA TYR A 478 -27.62 -15.67 1.49
C TYR A 478 -26.83 -16.14 2.71
N TYR A 479 -26.78 -15.30 3.76
CA TYR A 479 -25.98 -15.49 4.97
C TYR A 479 -26.83 -15.29 6.24
N PRO A 480 -27.85 -16.13 6.50
CA PRO A 480 -28.76 -15.97 7.64
C PRO A 480 -28.11 -16.17 9.01
N MET A 481 -26.84 -16.58 9.05
CA MET A 481 -26.04 -16.73 10.27
C MET A 481 -24.97 -15.64 10.43
N SER A 482 -24.89 -14.67 9.51
CA SER A 482 -23.96 -13.55 9.62
C SER A 482 -24.53 -12.45 10.50
N VAL A 483 -23.90 -12.22 11.66
CA VAL A 483 -24.20 -11.06 12.51
C VAL A 483 -23.96 -9.75 11.77
N ASN A 484 -22.87 -9.66 11.02
CA ASN A 484 -22.45 -8.49 10.25
C ASN A 484 -23.49 -8.06 9.20
N ALA A 485 -24.13 -9.01 8.52
CA ALA A 485 -25.19 -8.71 7.55
C ALA A 485 -26.45 -8.11 8.22
N TYR A 486 -26.84 -8.60 9.40
CA TYR A 486 -27.96 -8.02 10.15
C TYR A 486 -27.61 -6.65 10.73
N ASP A 487 -26.40 -6.47 11.23
CA ASP A 487 -25.89 -5.19 11.74
C ASP A 487 -25.95 -4.12 10.65
N SER A 488 -25.30 -4.38 9.51
CA SER A 488 -25.22 -3.44 8.39
C SER A 488 -26.60 -3.10 7.79
N TYR A 489 -27.54 -4.05 7.76
CA TYR A 489 -28.93 -3.76 7.38
C TYR A 489 -29.65 -2.86 8.39
N ALA A 490 -29.42 -3.07 9.69
CA ALA A 490 -29.99 -2.23 10.74
C ALA A 490 -29.44 -0.80 10.69
N GLU A 491 -28.15 -0.63 10.44
CA GLU A 491 -27.53 0.68 10.21
C GLU A 491 -28.18 1.41 9.03
N ALA A 492 -28.35 0.73 7.89
CA ALA A 492 -29.02 1.30 6.72
C ALA A 492 -30.49 1.69 7.01
N LEU A 493 -31.20 0.91 7.84
CA LEU A 493 -32.56 1.26 8.29
C LEU A 493 -32.58 2.51 9.17
N ILE A 494 -31.56 2.72 10.01
CA ILE A 494 -31.43 3.95 10.81
C ILE A 494 -31.23 5.15 9.89
N VAL A 495 -30.36 5.03 8.88
CA VAL A 495 -30.12 6.08 7.88
C VAL A 495 -31.40 6.40 7.09
N ASP A 496 -32.22 5.39 6.76
CA ASP A 496 -33.54 5.56 6.11
C ASP A 496 -34.62 6.12 7.06
N GLY A 497 -34.33 6.30 8.36
CA GLY A 497 -35.27 6.78 9.38
C GLY A 497 -36.27 5.72 9.88
N ARG A 498 -36.04 4.43 9.59
CA ARG A 498 -36.88 3.29 9.98
C ARG A 498 -36.39 2.65 11.30
N THR A 499 -36.31 3.47 12.34
CA THR A 499 -35.71 3.12 13.64
C THR A 499 -36.37 1.94 14.33
N ASP A 500 -37.70 1.80 14.24
CA ASP A 500 -38.42 0.67 14.83
C ASP A 500 -38.03 -0.67 14.18
N GLU A 501 -37.87 -0.67 12.85
CA GLU A 501 -37.42 -1.85 12.11
C GLU A 501 -35.95 -2.15 12.37
N ALA A 502 -35.11 -1.11 12.44
CA ALA A 502 -33.70 -1.27 12.84
C ALA A 502 -33.59 -1.93 14.23
N LEU A 503 -34.46 -1.55 15.18
CA LEU A 503 -34.47 -2.14 16.52
C LEU A 503 -34.81 -3.63 16.50
N GLU A 504 -35.76 -4.04 15.66
CA GLU A 504 -36.07 -5.46 15.47
C GLU A 504 -34.89 -6.24 14.89
N VAL A 505 -34.23 -5.67 13.87
CA VAL A 505 -33.09 -6.30 13.19
C VAL A 505 -31.88 -6.38 14.13
N TYR A 506 -31.54 -5.31 14.84
CA TYR A 506 -30.47 -5.32 15.85
C TYR A 506 -30.72 -6.32 16.98
N THR A 507 -31.97 -6.46 17.41
CA THR A 507 -32.32 -7.48 18.42
C THR A 507 -32.01 -8.88 17.89
N ARG A 508 -32.26 -9.16 16.61
CA ARG A 508 -31.90 -10.44 15.98
C ARG A 508 -30.37 -10.59 15.85
N ALA A 509 -29.67 -9.53 15.44
CA ALA A 509 -28.21 -9.52 15.35
C ALA A 509 -27.57 -9.87 16.70
N TYR A 510 -28.06 -9.27 17.79
CA TYR A 510 -27.59 -9.52 19.16
C TYR A 510 -27.84 -10.97 19.62
N GLU A 511 -29.05 -11.50 19.42
CA GLU A 511 -29.34 -12.90 19.78
C GLU A 511 -28.54 -13.90 18.94
N LEU A 512 -28.28 -13.57 17.68
CA LEU A 512 -27.41 -14.36 16.81
C LEU A 512 -25.95 -14.31 17.28
N ALA A 513 -25.44 -13.12 17.60
CA ALA A 513 -24.08 -12.91 18.11
C ALA A 513 -23.81 -13.71 19.39
N LYS A 514 -24.76 -13.72 20.33
CA LYS A 514 -24.70 -14.56 21.54
C LYS A 514 -24.65 -16.04 21.22
N LYS A 515 -25.42 -16.48 20.23
CA LYS A 515 -25.52 -17.89 19.83
C LYS A 515 -24.24 -18.37 19.14
N THR A 516 -23.61 -17.52 18.33
CA THR A 516 -22.43 -17.88 17.53
C THR A 516 -21.11 -17.58 18.22
N GLY A 517 -21.12 -16.84 19.34
CA GLY A 517 -19.89 -16.40 20.02
C GLY A 517 -19.14 -15.36 19.22
N TYR A 518 -19.87 -14.45 18.57
CA TYR A 518 -19.29 -13.39 17.72
C TYR A 518 -18.35 -12.49 18.53
N GLU A 519 -17.16 -12.25 18.00
CA GLU A 519 -16.07 -11.53 18.68
C GLU A 519 -16.49 -10.12 19.12
N ASN A 520 -17.27 -9.42 18.29
CA ASN A 520 -17.74 -8.06 18.55
C ASN A 520 -19.13 -7.99 19.21
N LEU A 521 -19.51 -8.98 20.04
CA LEU A 521 -20.80 -8.99 20.73
C LEU A 521 -21.07 -7.69 21.53
N ALA A 522 -20.05 -7.15 22.19
CA ALA A 522 -20.17 -5.92 22.99
C ALA A 522 -20.58 -4.71 22.15
N TYR A 523 -20.06 -4.59 20.92
CA TYR A 523 -20.43 -3.52 19.98
C TYR A 523 -21.90 -3.59 19.60
N ILE A 524 -22.38 -4.78 19.21
CA ILE A 524 -23.79 -5.02 18.86
C ILE A 524 -24.71 -4.73 20.05
N GLU A 525 -24.31 -5.12 21.26
CA GLU A 525 -25.07 -4.85 22.50
C GLU A 525 -25.15 -3.35 22.80
N GLU A 526 -24.04 -2.63 22.64
CA GLU A 526 -24.00 -1.19 22.84
C GLU A 526 -24.90 -0.45 21.85
N ASN A 527 -24.81 -0.77 20.56
CA ASN A 527 -25.64 -0.17 19.51
C ASN A 527 -27.13 -0.46 19.72
N LEU A 528 -27.49 -1.69 20.10
CA LEU A 528 -28.85 -2.04 20.47
C LEU A 528 -29.35 -1.22 21.69
N ASN A 529 -28.50 -1.01 22.68
CA ASN A 529 -28.85 -0.22 23.87
C ASN A 529 -28.98 1.27 23.54
N LYS A 530 -28.11 1.83 22.70
CA LYS A 530 -28.22 3.21 22.20
C LYS A 530 -29.57 3.42 21.51
N LEU A 531 -29.90 2.52 20.58
CA LEU A 531 -31.15 2.57 19.82
C LEU A 531 -32.39 2.49 20.72
N LYS A 532 -32.41 1.58 21.71
CA LYS A 532 -33.50 1.48 22.72
C LYS A 532 -33.72 2.76 23.53
N ASN A 533 -32.66 3.55 23.72
CA ASN A 533 -32.69 4.77 24.51
C ASN A 533 -32.82 6.04 23.63
N ASN A 534 -33.10 5.90 22.33
CA ASN A 534 -33.13 7.01 21.35
C ASN A 534 -31.82 7.80 21.31
N ILE A 535 -30.69 7.12 21.52
CA ILE A 535 -29.35 7.67 21.37
C ILE A 535 -28.88 7.32 19.95
N ALA A 536 -28.17 8.25 19.31
CA ALA A 536 -27.55 8.01 18.01
C ALA A 536 -26.62 6.79 18.10
N VAL A 537 -26.72 5.91 17.11
CA VAL A 537 -25.90 4.71 16.98
C VAL A 537 -24.63 5.08 16.22
N ASP A 538 -23.50 4.50 16.60
CA ASP A 538 -22.28 4.67 15.83
C ASP A 538 -22.42 3.81 14.57
N LEU A 539 -22.36 4.44 13.40
CA LEU A 539 -22.41 3.74 12.11
C LEU A 539 -20.99 3.33 11.74
N GLU A 540 -20.80 2.16 11.13
CA GLU A 540 -19.52 1.76 10.52
C GLU A 540 -19.25 2.57 9.23
N GLY A 541 -19.15 3.90 9.35
CA GLY A 541 -18.99 4.83 8.24
C GLY A 541 -17.55 5.29 7.97
N GLU A 542 -16.59 5.00 8.85
CA GLU A 542 -15.25 5.60 8.82
C GLU A 542 -14.11 4.64 8.42
N ALA A 543 -14.37 3.37 8.12
CA ALA A 543 -13.34 2.50 7.57
C ALA A 543 -13.15 2.79 6.07
N THR A 544 -11.96 3.27 5.69
CA THR A 544 -11.51 3.18 4.29
C THR A 544 -11.63 1.72 3.85
N PRO A 545 -12.23 1.43 2.68
CA PRO A 545 -12.37 0.05 2.24
C PRO A 545 -10.99 -0.59 2.20
N PRO A 546 -10.80 -1.80 2.75
CA PRO A 546 -9.62 -2.55 2.35
C PRO A 546 -9.70 -2.73 0.82
N PRO A 547 -8.56 -2.73 0.11
CA PRO A 547 -8.56 -3.12 -1.29
C PRO A 547 -9.29 -4.46 -1.44
N PRO A 548 -9.91 -4.73 -2.61
CA PRO A 548 -10.55 -6.02 -2.85
C PRO A 548 -9.60 -7.13 -2.39
N PRO A 549 -10.09 -8.10 -1.59
CA PRO A 549 -9.20 -9.13 -1.06
C PRO A 549 -8.51 -9.81 -2.25
N PRO A 550 -7.18 -10.02 -2.20
CA PRO A 550 -6.57 -10.92 -3.16
C PRO A 550 -7.30 -12.27 -3.05
N PRO A 551 -7.49 -13.00 -4.17
CA PRO A 551 -8.12 -14.31 -4.12
C PRO A 551 -7.44 -15.18 -3.06
N SER A 552 -8.24 -15.84 -2.23
CA SER A 552 -7.77 -17.00 -1.48
C SER A 552 -7.10 -17.98 -2.45
N GLN A 553 -5.89 -18.43 -2.08
CA GLN A 553 -5.04 -19.34 -2.86
C GLN A 553 -5.77 -20.54 -3.46
#